data_AF-A0A1A2D780-F1
#
_entry.id   AF-A0A1A2D780-F1
#
_cell.length_a   1.000
_cell.length_b   1.000
_cell.length_c   1.000
_cell.angle_alpha   90.00
_cell.angle_beta   90.00
_cell.angle_gamma   90.00
#
_symmetry.space_group_name_H-M   'P 1'
#
loop_
_entity.id
_entity.type
_entity.pdbx_description
1 polymer ?
#
loop_
_entity_poly.entity_id
_entity_poly.type
_entity_poly.pdbx_seq_one_letter_code
_entity_poly.pdbx_strand_id
1 'polypeptide(L)'
;MLPEMHPDEVSPTAPIALVTMEIRHPVTDSLTESSRSEVKRLLVDQLPIERQAQDVSWGVAAPGSAPQPTAERFIRYVNRDNTVAASLRGQAIVVETTAYNSFETFLETVMRVVDARAQVSSIVGMERIGLRYVLEIRIPPSDDGRIAWGNWINASLLGPQAIAPVGMLLTEWQGAAVFRDPQPNKAVIVRYGPGVGQALDPNYHLRRATHVQPGPYFHIDIDSFWTPVGAIPEFNRDALIAILQDLYVPARSAFHEMITGRLKDGLLQQ
;
A
#
# COMPACT_ATOMS: atom_id res chain seq x y z
N MET A 1 -34.54 -9.31 27.13
CA MET A 1 -34.94 -9.05 25.74
C MET A 1 -33.66 -8.83 24.95
N LEU A 2 -33.43 -9.66 23.93
CA LEU A 2 -32.32 -9.47 22.99
C LEU A 2 -32.65 -8.25 22.11
N PRO A 3 -31.69 -7.37 21.77
CA PRO A 3 -31.98 -6.30 20.83
C PRO A 3 -32.40 -6.90 19.48
N GLU A 4 -33.49 -6.39 18.91
CA GLU A 4 -33.91 -6.71 17.56
C GLU A 4 -32.81 -6.25 16.59
N MET A 5 -32.08 -7.20 16.01
CA MET A 5 -31.22 -6.91 14.87
C MET A 5 -32.14 -6.65 13.67
N HIS A 6 -32.24 -5.39 13.25
CA HIS A 6 -32.88 -5.04 12.00
C HIS A 6 -32.11 -5.71 10.84
N PRO A 7 -32.78 -6.25 9.82
CA PRO A 7 -32.14 -6.82 8.63
C PRO A 7 -31.36 -5.80 7.78
N ASP A 8 -31.36 -4.51 8.17
CA ASP A 8 -30.63 -3.40 7.54
C ASP A 8 -29.25 -3.10 8.15
N GLU A 9 -28.75 -3.93 9.08
CA GLU A 9 -27.35 -3.84 9.57
C GLU A 9 -26.37 -4.35 8.50
N VAL A 10 -26.26 -3.59 7.41
CA VAL A 10 -25.19 -3.71 6.43
C VAL A 10 -23.89 -3.36 7.13
N SER A 11 -23.09 -4.36 7.51
CA SER A 11 -21.76 -4.15 8.07
C SER A 11 -20.78 -3.83 6.92
N PRO A 12 -20.29 -2.59 6.80
CA PRO A 12 -19.35 -2.24 5.76
C PRO A 12 -18.01 -2.90 6.05
N THR A 13 -17.33 -3.41 5.01
CA THR A 13 -15.94 -3.86 5.17
C THR A 13 -15.03 -2.88 4.46
N ALA A 14 -13.95 -2.48 5.12
CA ALA A 14 -12.87 -1.70 4.52
C ALA A 14 -11.55 -2.47 4.65
N PRO A 15 -11.46 -3.70 4.08
CA PRO A 15 -10.21 -4.44 4.11
C PRO A 15 -9.11 -3.61 3.46
N ILE A 16 -8.03 -3.44 4.21
CA ILE A 16 -6.75 -3.04 3.64
C ILE A 16 -6.32 -4.20 2.73
N ALA A 17 -6.39 -3.97 1.43
CA ALA A 17 -6.06 -4.95 0.41
C ALA A 17 -4.55 -5.22 0.37
N LEU A 18 -3.75 -4.16 0.52
CA LEU A 18 -2.30 -4.20 0.52
C LEU A 18 -1.73 -3.04 1.32
N VAL A 19 -0.69 -3.32 2.11
CA VAL A 19 0.22 -2.31 2.63
C VAL A 19 1.60 -2.58 2.07
N THR A 20 2.24 -1.52 1.58
CA THR A 20 3.60 -1.57 1.05
C THR A 20 4.45 -0.54 1.75
N MET A 21 5.61 -0.97 2.21
CA MET A 21 6.67 -0.12 2.70
C MET A 21 7.85 -0.23 1.74
N GLU A 22 8.36 0.90 1.25
CA GLU A 22 9.51 0.95 0.35
C GLU A 22 10.58 1.86 0.96
N ILE A 23 11.82 1.37 1.05
CA ILE A 23 13.02 2.17 1.29
C ILE A 23 13.83 2.16 0.01
N ARG A 24 14.00 3.31 -0.62
CA ARG A 24 15.03 3.49 -1.65
C ARG A 24 16.31 3.95 -1.01
N HIS A 25 17.39 3.34 -1.43
CA HIS A 25 18.74 3.63 -0.99
C HIS A 25 19.67 3.64 -2.19
N PRO A 26 20.84 4.30 -2.10
CA PRO A 26 21.86 4.21 -3.14
C PRO A 26 22.21 2.75 -3.47
N VAL A 27 22.75 2.50 -4.66
CA VAL A 27 23.15 1.15 -5.07
C VAL A 27 24.00 0.51 -4.00
N THR A 28 23.61 -0.71 -3.63
CA THR A 28 24.37 -1.57 -2.74
C THR A 28 24.77 -2.82 -3.51
N ASP A 29 25.78 -3.52 -3.00
CA ASP A 29 26.23 -4.75 -3.62
C ASP A 29 25.11 -5.79 -3.71
N SER A 30 25.01 -6.45 -4.86
CA SER A 30 24.13 -7.59 -5.04
C SER A 30 24.45 -8.69 -4.01
N LEU A 31 23.41 -9.29 -3.43
CA LEU A 31 23.59 -10.32 -2.42
C LEU A 31 24.28 -11.57 -3.00
N THR A 32 25.49 -11.86 -2.51
CA THR A 32 26.19 -13.12 -2.78
C THR A 32 25.39 -14.32 -2.27
N GLU A 33 25.73 -15.54 -2.69
CA GLU A 33 25.08 -16.76 -2.15
C GLU A 33 25.20 -16.88 -0.63
N SER A 34 26.36 -16.51 -0.06
CA SER A 34 26.58 -16.48 1.38
C SER A 34 25.71 -15.43 2.07
N SER A 35 25.62 -14.22 1.51
CA SER A 35 24.77 -13.15 2.04
C SER A 35 23.29 -13.51 1.98
N ARG A 36 22.85 -14.18 0.90
CA ARG A 36 21.48 -14.68 0.77
C ARG A 36 21.16 -15.74 1.82
N SER A 37 22.07 -16.69 2.03
CA SER A 37 21.92 -17.73 3.06
C SER A 37 21.82 -17.12 4.46
N GLU A 38 22.58 -16.07 4.73
CA GLU A 38 22.56 -15.37 6.01
C GLU A 38 21.26 -14.57 6.22
N VAL A 39 20.80 -13.81 5.22
CA VAL A 39 19.48 -13.15 5.28
C VAL A 39 18.37 -14.16 5.53
N LYS A 40 18.39 -15.30 4.82
CA LYS A 40 17.41 -16.38 5.02
C LYS A 40 17.40 -16.88 6.46
N ARG A 41 18.59 -17.08 7.06
CA ARG A 41 18.75 -17.50 8.46
C ARG A 41 18.13 -16.47 9.40
N LEU A 42 18.36 -15.18 9.17
CA LEU A 42 17.82 -14.09 9.99
C LEU A 42 16.30 -13.91 9.86
N LEU A 43 15.73 -14.27 8.70
CA LEU A 43 14.31 -14.11 8.41
C LEU A 43 13.48 -15.38 8.59
N VAL A 44 14.09 -16.53 8.90
CA VAL A 44 13.44 -17.85 8.86
C VAL A 44 12.18 -17.95 9.71
N ASP A 45 12.11 -17.24 10.83
CA ASP A 45 10.97 -17.28 11.74
C ASP A 45 9.70 -16.62 11.17
N GLN A 46 9.84 -15.67 10.23
CA GLN A 46 8.72 -14.91 9.67
C GLN A 46 8.56 -15.12 8.15
N LEU A 47 9.67 -15.14 7.41
CA LEU A 47 9.71 -15.20 5.95
C LEU A 47 10.62 -16.36 5.47
N PRO A 48 10.30 -17.63 5.80
CA PRO A 48 11.19 -18.77 5.55
C PRO A 48 11.37 -19.17 4.08
N ILE A 49 10.49 -18.71 3.18
CA ILE A 49 10.44 -19.19 1.79
C ILE A 49 11.10 -18.17 0.87
N GLU A 50 12.10 -18.61 0.12
CA GLU A 50 12.72 -17.80 -0.94
C GLU A 50 12.05 -18.04 -2.29
N ARG A 51 11.83 -16.97 -3.04
CA ARG A 51 11.34 -16.97 -4.41
C ARG A 51 12.24 -16.07 -5.25
N GLN A 52 12.58 -16.54 -6.46
CA GLN A 52 13.15 -15.65 -7.47
C GLN A 52 12.04 -14.77 -8.03
N ALA A 53 12.34 -13.48 -8.15
CA ALA A 53 11.44 -12.48 -8.69
C ALA A 53 12.17 -11.63 -9.71
N GLN A 54 11.40 -11.03 -10.61
CA GLN A 54 11.90 -10.06 -11.57
C GLN A 54 10.90 -8.94 -11.74
N ASP A 55 11.42 -7.71 -11.83
CA ASP A 55 10.64 -6.54 -12.19
C ASP A 55 11.16 -6.02 -13.53
N VAL A 56 10.23 -5.67 -14.42
CA VAL A 56 10.54 -5.11 -15.73
C VAL A 56 10.19 -3.63 -15.69
N SER A 57 11.21 -2.79 -15.82
CA SER A 57 11.08 -1.34 -15.96
C SER A 57 11.26 -0.94 -17.41
N TRP A 58 10.43 -0.02 -17.89
CA TRP A 58 10.56 0.56 -19.22
C TRP A 58 11.29 1.90 -19.09
N GLY A 59 12.56 1.94 -19.52
CA GLY A 59 13.35 3.16 -19.49
C GLY A 59 12.82 4.22 -20.47
N VAL A 60 13.04 5.50 -20.16
CA VAL A 60 12.82 6.58 -21.12
C VAL A 60 13.90 6.47 -22.19
N ALA A 61 13.50 6.10 -23.41
CA ALA A 61 14.42 6.04 -24.54
C ALA A 61 14.86 7.44 -24.98
N ALA A 62 16.07 7.55 -25.52
CA ALA A 62 16.48 8.77 -26.19
C ALA A 62 15.54 9.07 -27.38
N PRO A 63 15.36 10.33 -27.79
CA PRO A 63 14.52 10.67 -28.93
C PRO A 63 14.97 9.87 -30.18
N GLY A 64 14.07 9.03 -30.71
CA GLY A 64 14.32 8.20 -31.90
C GLY A 64 14.75 6.75 -31.63
N SER A 65 14.89 6.31 -30.38
CA SER A 65 15.09 4.89 -30.04
C SER A 65 13.85 4.26 -29.40
N ALA A 66 13.65 2.97 -29.63
CA ALA A 66 12.61 2.21 -28.95
C ALA A 66 13.01 1.99 -27.47
N PRO A 67 12.07 2.15 -26.51
CA PRO A 67 12.30 1.81 -25.11
C PRO A 67 12.79 0.36 -24.98
N GLN A 68 13.95 0.18 -24.35
CA GLN A 68 14.45 -1.15 -24.00
C GLN A 68 14.00 -1.47 -22.57
N PRO A 69 13.37 -2.63 -22.33
CA PRO A 69 13.01 -3.05 -20.99
C PRO A 69 14.26 -3.44 -20.21
N THR A 70 14.42 -2.88 -19.01
CA THR A 70 15.43 -3.29 -18.03
C THR A 70 14.78 -4.20 -16.99
N ALA A 71 15.22 -5.46 -16.95
CA ALA A 71 14.75 -6.45 -15.98
C ALA A 71 15.72 -6.50 -14.78
N GLU A 72 15.22 -6.18 -13.59
CA GLU A 72 15.95 -6.41 -12.34
C GLU A 72 15.52 -7.75 -11.76
N ARG A 73 16.47 -8.64 -11.50
CA ARG A 73 16.23 -9.90 -10.78
C ARG A 73 16.59 -9.73 -9.32
N PHE A 74 15.74 -10.22 -8.43
CA PHE A 74 15.96 -10.13 -7.00
C PHE A 74 15.36 -11.34 -6.27
N ILE A 75 15.73 -11.48 -5.00
CA ILE A 75 15.14 -12.49 -4.12
C ILE A 75 14.02 -11.86 -3.31
N ARG A 76 12.91 -12.59 -3.25
CA ARG A 76 11.77 -12.29 -2.39
C ARG A 76 11.64 -13.37 -1.32
N TYR A 77 11.57 -12.94 -0.07
CA TYR A 77 11.31 -13.79 1.09
C TYR A 77 9.83 -13.68 1.45
N VAL A 78 9.13 -14.81 1.59
CA VAL A 78 7.68 -14.84 1.84
C VAL A 78 7.35 -15.71 3.05
N ASN A 79 6.28 -15.34 3.76
CA ASN A 79 5.71 -16.20 4.79
C ASN A 79 4.99 -17.41 4.18
N ARG A 80 4.68 -18.42 5.02
CA ARG A 80 4.04 -19.67 4.56
C ARG A 80 2.64 -19.46 3.98
N ASP A 81 1.90 -18.50 4.52
CA ASP A 81 0.56 -18.17 4.05
C ASP A 81 0.55 -17.35 2.76
N ASN A 82 1.74 -16.94 2.28
CA ASN A 82 1.96 -16.07 1.15
C ASN A 82 1.18 -14.74 1.24
N THR A 83 1.12 -14.16 2.44
CA THR A 83 0.44 -12.88 2.73
C THR A 83 1.41 -11.77 3.11
N VAL A 84 2.68 -12.09 3.36
CA VAL A 84 3.74 -11.12 3.66
C VAL A 84 4.97 -11.44 2.80
N ALA A 85 5.54 -10.42 2.19
CA ALA A 85 6.76 -10.53 1.39
C ALA A 85 7.77 -9.44 1.73
N ALA A 86 9.05 -9.78 1.65
CA ALA A 86 10.16 -8.84 1.65
C ALA A 86 11.01 -9.05 0.40
N SER A 87 11.17 -8.00 -0.39
CA SER A 87 11.99 -7.98 -1.60
C SER A 87 13.24 -7.17 -1.35
N LEU A 88 14.42 -7.79 -1.48
CA LEU A 88 15.71 -7.13 -1.34
C LEU A 88 16.30 -6.87 -2.74
N ARG A 89 16.19 -5.63 -3.20
CA ARG A 89 16.64 -5.16 -4.51
C ARG A 89 17.99 -4.45 -4.41
N GLY A 90 18.60 -4.10 -5.55
CA GLY A 90 19.88 -3.39 -5.59
C GLY A 90 19.83 -1.99 -4.98
N GLN A 91 18.70 -1.31 -5.13
CA GLN A 91 18.46 0.06 -4.66
C GLN A 91 17.20 0.22 -3.81
N ALA A 92 16.57 -0.89 -3.41
CA ALA A 92 15.39 -0.83 -2.57
C ALA A 92 15.20 -2.03 -1.64
N ILE A 93 14.55 -1.77 -0.52
CA ILE A 93 13.93 -2.76 0.34
C ILE A 93 12.42 -2.53 0.24
N VAL A 94 11.67 -3.55 -0.14
CA VAL A 94 10.20 -3.48 -0.24
C VAL A 94 9.61 -4.55 0.68
N VAL A 95 8.76 -4.15 1.62
CA VAL A 95 8.02 -5.06 2.48
C VAL A 95 6.53 -4.86 2.27
N GLU A 96 5.81 -5.94 2.09
CA GLU A 96 4.43 -5.94 1.62
C GLU A 96 3.59 -6.90 2.46
N THR A 97 2.35 -6.51 2.76
CA THR A 97 1.39 -7.39 3.43
C THR A 97 -0.03 -7.22 2.91
N THR A 98 -0.72 -8.32 2.69
CA THR A 98 -2.18 -8.39 2.44
C THR A 98 -2.94 -8.83 3.69
N ALA A 99 -2.22 -9.16 4.77
CA ALA A 99 -2.73 -9.53 6.09
C ALA A 99 -2.36 -8.45 7.12
N TYR A 100 -2.64 -7.18 6.79
CA TYR A 100 -2.31 -6.06 7.67
C TYR A 100 -3.18 -6.11 8.93
N ASN A 101 -2.55 -5.96 10.09
CA ASN A 101 -3.22 -5.94 11.39
C ASN A 101 -3.06 -4.57 12.06
N SER A 102 -1.82 -4.16 12.32
CA SER A 102 -1.48 -2.86 12.90
C SER A 102 -0.19 -2.32 12.30
N PHE A 103 0.03 -1.02 12.49
CA PHE A 103 1.24 -0.36 12.03
C PHE A 103 2.46 -0.90 12.79
N GLU A 104 2.32 -1.15 14.08
CA GLU A 104 3.38 -1.60 14.98
C GLU A 104 3.88 -3.00 14.57
N THR A 105 2.98 -3.95 14.36
CA THR A 105 3.36 -5.31 13.94
C THR A 105 3.99 -5.30 12.54
N PHE A 106 3.46 -4.46 11.64
CA PHE A 106 4.06 -4.34 10.30
C PHE A 106 5.45 -3.70 10.36
N LEU A 107 5.63 -2.66 11.18
CA LEU A 107 6.91 -2.00 11.41
C LEU A 107 7.95 -2.96 12.02
N GLU A 108 7.55 -3.85 12.93
CA GLU A 108 8.44 -4.90 13.46
C GLU A 108 8.98 -5.81 12.35
N THR A 109 8.12 -6.26 11.43
CA THR A 109 8.53 -7.04 10.27
C THR A 109 9.43 -6.23 9.34
N VAL A 110 9.09 -4.96 9.05
CA VAL A 110 9.92 -4.06 8.24
C VAL A 110 11.32 -3.93 8.85
N MET A 111 11.42 -3.63 10.14
CA MET A 111 12.70 -3.42 10.80
C MET A 111 13.52 -4.70 10.86
N ARG A 112 12.89 -5.87 11.04
CA ARG A 112 13.60 -7.16 10.95
C ARG A 112 14.24 -7.37 9.57
N VAL A 113 13.55 -7.01 8.50
CA VAL A 113 14.08 -7.09 7.12
C VAL A 113 15.22 -6.11 6.90
N VAL A 114 15.06 -4.87 7.36
CA VAL A 114 16.09 -3.83 7.27
C VAL A 114 17.34 -4.23 8.04
N ASP A 115 17.18 -4.70 9.27
CA ASP A 115 18.27 -5.14 10.13
C ASP A 115 18.99 -6.36 9.51
N ALA A 116 18.24 -7.30 8.92
CA ALA A 116 18.82 -8.44 8.21
C ALA A 116 19.62 -8.01 6.96
N ARG A 117 19.12 -7.04 6.20
CA ARG A 117 19.85 -6.46 5.05
C ARG A 117 21.13 -5.76 5.51
N ALA A 118 21.02 -4.90 6.52
CA ALA A 118 22.15 -4.11 7.02
C ALA A 118 23.29 -4.98 7.58
N GLN A 119 22.98 -6.18 8.09
CA GLN A 119 24.00 -7.14 8.56
C GLN A 119 24.83 -7.76 7.44
N VAL A 120 24.29 -7.86 6.22
CA VAL A 120 24.99 -8.52 5.09
C VAL A 120 25.50 -7.53 4.04
N SER A 121 24.89 -6.35 3.94
CA SER A 121 25.27 -5.31 2.99
C SER A 121 24.88 -3.95 3.55
N SER A 122 25.85 -3.04 3.63
CA SER A 122 25.65 -1.72 4.24
C SER A 122 24.67 -0.88 3.43
N ILE A 123 23.61 -0.41 4.09
CA ILE A 123 22.75 0.65 3.57
C ILE A 123 23.49 1.96 3.86
N VAL A 124 23.95 2.66 2.83
CA VAL A 124 24.78 3.87 3.01
C VAL A 124 23.98 5.17 3.10
N GLY A 125 22.70 5.13 2.75
CA GLY A 125 21.83 6.29 2.85
C GLY A 125 20.38 6.01 2.47
N MET A 126 19.52 7.02 2.59
CA MET A 126 18.07 6.93 2.33
C MET A 126 17.62 7.97 1.32
N GLU A 127 17.15 7.54 0.15
CA GLU A 127 16.74 8.41 -0.97
C GLU A 127 15.22 8.66 -1.00
N ARG A 128 14.44 7.67 -0.57
CA ARG A 128 12.99 7.77 -0.43
C ARG A 128 12.51 6.75 0.56
N ILE A 129 11.57 7.12 1.42
CA ILE A 129 10.85 6.20 2.29
C ILE A 129 9.37 6.36 1.98
N GLY A 130 8.69 5.27 1.62
CA GLY A 130 7.28 5.26 1.26
C GLY A 130 6.49 4.28 2.11
N LEU A 131 5.26 4.67 2.44
CA LEU A 131 4.27 3.86 3.12
C LEU A 131 2.93 4.02 2.39
N ARG A 132 2.48 2.93 1.77
CA ARG A 132 1.30 2.90 0.91
C ARG A 132 0.24 1.97 1.45
N TYR A 133 -1.01 2.43 1.47
CA TYR A 133 -2.19 1.66 1.83
C TYR A 133 -3.15 1.62 0.64
N VAL A 134 -3.49 0.41 0.20
CA VAL A 134 -4.56 0.18 -0.78
C VAL A 134 -5.74 -0.43 -0.04
N LEU A 135 -6.89 0.23 -0.12
CA LEU A 135 -8.13 -0.18 0.54
C LEU A 135 -9.23 -0.41 -0.51
N GLU A 136 -10.10 -1.36 -0.18
CA GLU A 136 -11.31 -1.65 -0.94
C GLU A 136 -12.51 -1.51 0.00
N ILE A 137 -13.20 -0.37 -0.03
CA ILE A 137 -14.44 -0.24 0.74
C ILE A 137 -15.54 -0.95 -0.03
N ARG A 138 -16.18 -1.93 0.60
CA ARG A 138 -17.25 -2.72 -0.01
C ARG A 138 -18.51 -2.58 0.79
N ILE A 139 -19.55 -2.15 0.07
CA ILE A 139 -20.89 -1.96 0.56
C ILE A 139 -21.81 -2.86 -0.28
N PRO A 140 -22.63 -3.71 0.34
CA PRO A 140 -23.72 -4.39 -0.33
C PRO A 140 -24.55 -3.41 -1.17
N PRO A 141 -24.81 -3.71 -2.46
CA PRO A 141 -25.65 -2.86 -3.29
C PRO A 141 -27.09 -2.86 -2.76
N SER A 142 -27.81 -1.77 -3.02
CA SER A 142 -29.26 -1.69 -2.83
C SER A 142 -30.00 -2.62 -3.80
N ASP A 143 -31.31 -2.78 -3.61
CA ASP A 143 -32.16 -3.66 -4.45
C ASP A 143 -32.09 -3.34 -5.96
N ASP A 144 -31.75 -2.10 -6.31
CA ASP A 144 -31.55 -1.65 -7.70
C ASP A 144 -30.12 -1.90 -8.24
N GLY A 145 -29.28 -2.60 -7.47
CA GLY A 145 -27.90 -2.92 -7.80
C GLY A 145 -26.91 -1.76 -7.62
N ARG A 146 -27.37 -0.60 -7.11
CA ARG A 146 -26.52 0.59 -6.96
C ARG A 146 -25.99 0.74 -5.54
N ILE A 147 -24.86 1.44 -5.42
CA ILE A 147 -24.31 1.85 -4.13
C ILE A 147 -24.44 3.37 -4.01
N ALA A 148 -25.17 3.83 -3.01
CA ALA A 148 -25.24 5.23 -2.64
C ALA A 148 -23.95 5.66 -1.91
N TRP A 149 -22.87 5.87 -2.66
CA TRP A 149 -21.54 6.17 -2.10
C TRP A 149 -21.52 7.36 -1.14
N GLY A 150 -22.38 8.36 -1.32
CA GLY A 150 -22.47 9.52 -0.42
C GLY A 150 -22.91 9.21 1.01
N ASN A 151 -23.45 8.01 1.27
CA ASN A 151 -23.74 7.54 2.62
C ASN A 151 -22.49 7.05 3.38
N TRP A 152 -21.39 6.80 2.66
CA TRP A 152 -20.22 6.09 3.17
C TRP A 152 -18.93 6.88 2.97
N ILE A 153 -18.83 7.60 1.85
CA ILE A 153 -17.67 8.38 1.42
C ILE A 153 -17.99 9.88 1.54
N ASN A 154 -16.99 10.66 1.94
CA ASN A 154 -17.10 12.11 2.02
C ASN A 154 -17.52 12.71 0.67
N ALA A 155 -18.50 13.63 0.68
CA ALA A 155 -19.06 14.24 -0.51
C ALA A 155 -18.02 14.92 -1.42
N SER A 156 -16.94 15.45 -0.85
CA SER A 156 -15.84 16.08 -1.60
C SER A 156 -15.06 15.12 -2.52
N LEU A 157 -15.22 13.81 -2.31
CA LEU A 157 -14.57 12.75 -3.08
C LEU A 157 -15.52 12.09 -4.10
N LEU A 158 -16.80 12.48 -4.07
CA LEU A 158 -17.75 12.04 -5.07
C LEU A 158 -17.47 12.82 -6.35
N GLY A 159 -17.49 12.10 -7.48
CA GLY A 159 -17.29 12.69 -8.79
C GLY A 159 -18.36 13.76 -9.08
N PRO A 160 -18.21 14.50 -10.20
CA PRO A 160 -19.03 15.68 -10.46
C PRO A 160 -20.44 15.29 -10.93
N GLN A 161 -21.26 14.74 -10.03
CA GLN A 161 -22.61 14.26 -10.34
C GLN A 161 -23.51 15.39 -10.85
N ALA A 162 -23.33 16.60 -10.35
CA ALA A 162 -24.16 17.76 -10.69
C ALA A 162 -24.02 18.25 -12.14
N ILE A 163 -22.97 17.86 -12.87
CA ILE A 163 -22.77 18.23 -14.28
C ILE A 163 -23.12 17.09 -15.24
N ALA A 164 -23.71 16.01 -14.75
CA ALA A 164 -24.17 14.92 -15.60
C ALA A 164 -25.20 15.45 -16.61
N PRO A 165 -25.03 15.17 -17.92
CA PRO A 165 -26.02 15.55 -18.92
C PRO A 165 -27.41 14.98 -18.61
N VAL A 166 -28.46 15.66 -19.07
CA VAL A 166 -29.85 15.21 -18.88
C VAL A 166 -30.02 13.78 -19.39
N GLY A 167 -30.55 12.90 -18.54
CA GLY A 167 -30.78 11.49 -18.85
C GLY A 167 -29.53 10.60 -18.75
N MET A 168 -28.37 11.13 -18.37
CA MET A 168 -27.14 10.37 -18.15
C MET A 168 -26.83 10.24 -16.66
N LEU A 169 -26.13 9.16 -16.31
CA LEU A 169 -25.64 8.90 -14.96
C LEU A 169 -24.11 8.87 -14.98
N LEU A 170 -23.49 9.42 -13.94
CA LEU A 170 -22.06 9.23 -13.73
C LEU A 170 -21.82 7.79 -13.27
N THR A 171 -21.27 6.96 -14.15
CA THR A 171 -21.00 5.54 -13.87
C THR A 171 -19.60 5.31 -13.30
N GLU A 172 -18.63 6.11 -13.72
CA GLU A 172 -17.22 5.93 -13.36
C GLU A 172 -16.54 7.30 -13.17
N TRP A 173 -15.66 7.39 -12.18
CA TRP A 173 -14.72 8.50 -12.04
C TRP A 173 -13.51 8.04 -11.23
N GLN A 174 -12.39 8.74 -11.42
CA GLN A 174 -11.22 8.59 -10.56
C GLN A 174 -10.69 9.97 -10.20
N GLY A 175 -10.27 10.13 -8.95
CA GLY A 175 -9.66 11.35 -8.42
C GLY A 175 -8.25 11.07 -7.92
N ALA A 176 -7.42 12.10 -7.97
CA ALA A 176 -6.10 12.10 -7.34
C ALA A 176 -5.84 13.46 -6.68
N ALA A 177 -5.30 13.44 -5.47
CA ALA A 177 -4.88 14.61 -4.73
C ALA A 177 -3.45 14.43 -4.23
N VAL A 178 -2.67 15.51 -4.25
CA VAL A 178 -1.31 15.54 -3.70
C VAL A 178 -1.25 16.61 -2.62
N PHE A 179 -1.04 16.18 -1.39
CA PHE A 179 -0.80 17.04 -0.25
C PHE A 179 0.71 17.10 0.00
N ARG A 180 1.26 18.30 0.15
CA ARG A 180 2.67 18.50 0.47
C ARG A 180 2.77 19.18 1.82
N ASP A 181 3.68 18.71 2.64
CA ASP A 181 4.04 19.40 3.87
C ASP A 181 4.71 20.75 3.51
N PRO A 182 4.53 21.83 4.31
CA PRO A 182 5.29 23.06 4.14
C PRO A 182 6.81 22.82 4.08
N GLN A 183 7.30 21.80 4.78
CA GLN A 183 8.65 21.28 4.55
C GLN A 183 8.64 20.33 3.35
N PRO A 184 9.50 20.53 2.33
CA PRO A 184 9.37 19.83 1.05
C PRO A 184 9.77 18.34 1.09
N ASN A 185 10.06 17.80 2.27
CA ASN A 185 10.53 16.43 2.44
C ASN A 185 9.39 15.41 2.52
N LYS A 186 8.12 15.82 2.72
CA LYS A 186 6.99 14.90 2.90
C LYS A 186 5.82 15.23 1.98
N ALA A 187 5.19 14.19 1.46
CA ALA A 187 3.94 14.32 0.72
C ALA A 187 3.05 13.11 0.92
N VAL A 188 1.75 13.32 0.72
CA VAL A 188 0.73 12.28 0.68
C VAL A 188 0.02 12.38 -0.67
N ILE A 189 -0.04 11.27 -1.39
CA ILE A 189 -0.85 11.14 -2.59
C ILE A 189 -2.05 10.26 -2.24
N VAL A 190 -3.24 10.75 -2.56
CA VAL A 190 -4.48 9.98 -2.42
C VAL A 190 -5.06 9.77 -3.81
N ARG A 191 -5.32 8.52 -4.19
CA ARG A 191 -6.08 8.15 -5.39
C ARG A 191 -7.35 7.44 -4.97
N TYR A 192 -8.46 7.76 -5.61
CA TYR A 192 -9.75 7.26 -5.17
C TYR A 192 -10.79 7.21 -6.29
N GLY A 193 -11.85 6.44 -6.07
CA GLY A 193 -13.00 6.37 -6.97
C GLY A 193 -13.66 4.99 -6.94
N PRO A 194 -14.85 4.84 -7.53
CA PRO A 194 -15.46 3.53 -7.71
C PRO A 194 -14.63 2.64 -8.63
N GLY A 195 -14.64 1.35 -8.33
CA GLY A 195 -14.09 0.29 -9.16
C GLY A 195 -14.98 -0.95 -9.15
N VAL A 196 -14.68 -1.90 -10.04
CA VAL A 196 -15.38 -3.19 -10.12
C VAL A 196 -14.35 -4.33 -10.12
N GLY A 197 -14.69 -5.44 -9.48
CA GLY A 197 -13.78 -6.58 -9.31
C GLY A 197 -12.99 -6.48 -8.02
N GLN A 198 -11.68 -6.24 -8.12
CA GLN A 198 -10.74 -6.09 -7.00
C GLN A 198 -9.65 -5.06 -7.34
N ALA A 199 -9.05 -4.45 -6.33
CA ALA A 199 -8.02 -3.42 -6.46
C ALA A 199 -6.62 -3.99 -6.74
N LEU A 200 -6.35 -5.23 -6.36
CA LEU A 200 -5.10 -5.91 -6.71
C LEU A 200 -5.30 -6.79 -7.94
N ASP A 201 -4.25 -6.92 -8.76
CA ASP A 201 -4.21 -7.84 -9.88
C ASP A 201 -4.54 -9.28 -9.40
N PRO A 202 -5.38 -10.06 -10.10
CA PRO A 202 -5.63 -11.46 -9.75
C PRO A 202 -4.36 -12.34 -9.65
N ASN A 203 -3.31 -11.98 -10.39
CA ASN A 203 -2.01 -12.64 -10.39
C ASN A 203 -1.01 -11.95 -9.45
N TYR A 204 -1.47 -11.10 -8.53
CA TYR A 204 -0.60 -10.51 -7.52
C TYR A 204 0.10 -11.62 -6.74
N HIS A 205 1.40 -11.41 -6.49
CA HIS A 205 2.25 -12.46 -5.96
C HIS A 205 1.91 -12.84 -4.50
N LEU A 206 1.23 -11.97 -3.76
CA LEU A 206 0.67 -12.26 -2.43
C LEU A 206 -0.79 -12.72 -2.54
N ARG A 207 -1.11 -13.78 -1.81
CA ARG A 207 -2.48 -14.23 -1.55
C ARG A 207 -3.23 -13.16 -0.74
N ARG A 208 -4.49 -12.90 -1.06
CA ARG A 208 -5.37 -12.06 -0.22
C ARG A 208 -5.69 -12.77 1.10
N ALA A 209 -5.48 -12.10 2.23
CA ALA A 209 -5.83 -12.64 3.54
C ALA A 209 -7.36 -12.65 3.73
N THR A 210 -8.00 -11.52 3.42
CA THR A 210 -9.45 -11.40 3.39
C THR A 210 -9.97 -11.88 2.04
N HIS A 211 -10.87 -12.87 2.06
CA HIS A 211 -11.58 -13.28 0.86
C HIS A 211 -12.56 -12.18 0.46
N VAL A 212 -12.50 -11.75 -0.81
CA VAL A 212 -13.37 -10.69 -1.32
C VAL A 212 -14.14 -11.23 -2.52
N GLN A 213 -15.46 -11.11 -2.48
CA GLN A 213 -16.27 -11.43 -3.66
C GLN A 213 -16.04 -10.36 -4.73
N PRO A 214 -15.77 -10.74 -5.98
CA PRO A 214 -15.69 -9.79 -7.09
C PRO A 214 -16.97 -8.98 -7.19
N GLY A 215 -16.85 -7.66 -7.31
CA GLY A 215 -18.01 -6.76 -7.32
C GLY A 215 -17.61 -5.30 -7.20
N PRO A 216 -18.59 -4.38 -7.13
CA PRO A 216 -18.31 -2.96 -6.94
C PRO A 216 -17.59 -2.71 -5.61
N TYR A 217 -16.65 -1.77 -5.63
CA TYR A 217 -15.94 -1.29 -4.45
C TYR A 217 -15.58 0.19 -4.63
N PHE A 218 -15.26 0.88 -3.53
CA PHE A 218 -14.61 2.18 -3.57
C PHE A 218 -13.13 2.00 -3.30
N HIS A 219 -12.32 2.36 -4.28
CA HIS A 219 -10.87 2.32 -4.19
C HIS A 219 -10.38 3.51 -3.37
N ILE A 220 -9.46 3.26 -2.45
CA ILE A 220 -8.64 4.28 -1.81
C ILE A 220 -7.20 3.79 -1.83
N ASP A 221 -6.31 4.58 -2.42
CA ASP A 221 -4.87 4.35 -2.45
C ASP A 221 -4.16 5.56 -1.86
N ILE A 222 -3.57 5.40 -0.69
CA ILE A 222 -2.88 6.45 0.06
C ILE A 222 -1.39 6.11 0.07
N ASP A 223 -0.58 6.95 -0.56
CA ASP A 223 0.87 6.85 -0.60
C ASP A 223 1.48 8.04 0.14
N SER A 224 1.90 7.80 1.38
CA SER A 224 2.67 8.75 2.19
C SER A 224 4.14 8.49 2.01
N PHE A 225 4.92 9.53 1.68
CA PHE A 225 6.34 9.35 1.49
C PHE A 225 7.17 10.53 1.96
N TRP A 226 8.42 10.20 2.25
CA TRP A 226 9.49 11.10 2.59
C TRP A 226 10.61 11.02 1.55
N THR A 227 11.20 12.17 1.23
CA THR A 227 12.41 12.32 0.43
C THR A 227 13.33 13.35 1.08
N PRO A 228 14.65 13.13 1.14
CA PRO A 228 15.57 14.09 1.73
C PRO A 228 15.59 15.40 0.95
N VAL A 229 15.89 16.50 1.65
CA VAL A 229 16.11 17.80 1.05
C VAL A 229 17.60 18.09 1.09
N GLY A 230 18.22 18.23 -0.08
CA GLY A 230 19.67 18.40 -0.19
C GLY A 230 20.39 17.05 -0.25
N ALA A 231 21.34 16.85 0.66
CA ALA A 231 22.17 15.64 0.67
C ALA A 231 21.37 14.40 1.11
N ILE A 232 21.75 13.24 0.57
CA ILE A 232 21.24 11.94 1.03
C ILE A 232 21.80 11.71 2.45
N PRO A 233 20.96 11.58 3.49
CA PRO A 233 21.45 11.31 4.83
C PRO A 233 21.98 9.88 4.92
N GLU A 234 22.98 9.69 5.77
CA GLU A 234 23.45 8.36 6.14
C GLU A 234 22.31 7.53 6.73
N PHE A 235 22.37 6.22 6.51
CA PHE A 235 21.39 5.31 7.10
C PHE A 235 21.46 5.38 8.62
N ASN A 236 20.32 5.71 9.24
CA ASN A 236 20.15 5.66 10.67
C ASN A 236 18.84 4.94 10.98
N ARG A 237 18.94 3.86 11.76
CA ARG A 237 17.82 2.98 12.09
C ARG A 237 16.70 3.71 12.84
N ASP A 238 17.05 4.54 13.82
CA ASP A 238 16.08 5.25 14.65
C ASP A 238 15.41 6.38 13.86
N ALA A 239 16.16 7.04 12.98
CA ALA A 239 15.62 8.02 12.05
C ALA A 239 14.62 7.38 11.08
N LEU A 240 14.91 6.19 10.55
CA LEU A 240 13.98 5.44 9.70
C LEU A 240 12.66 5.13 10.43
N ILE A 241 12.73 4.66 11.68
CA ILE A 241 11.54 4.40 12.50
C ILE A 241 10.72 5.68 12.69
N ALA A 242 11.38 6.78 13.05
CA ALA A 242 10.72 8.07 13.25
C ALA A 242 10.05 8.58 11.95
N ILE A 243 10.72 8.44 10.80
CA ILE A 243 10.15 8.79 9.50
C ILE A 243 8.92 7.93 9.21
N LEU A 244 8.98 6.61 9.42
CA LEU A 244 7.84 5.73 9.17
C LEU A 244 6.63 6.06 10.05
N GLN A 245 6.87 6.39 11.32
CA GLN A 245 5.83 6.85 12.23
C GLN A 245 5.21 8.18 11.76
N ASP A 246 6.03 9.13 11.30
CA ASP A 246 5.56 10.41 10.78
C ASP A 246 4.82 10.28 9.43
N LEU A 247 5.09 9.25 8.64
CA LEU A 247 4.33 8.93 7.41
C LEU A 247 3.00 8.24 7.68
N TYR A 248 2.90 7.48 8.77
CA TYR A 248 1.68 6.77 9.16
C TYR A 248 0.56 7.71 9.59
N VAL A 249 0.88 8.73 10.41
CA VAL A 249 -0.11 9.68 10.94
C VAL A 249 -0.95 10.35 9.85
N PRO A 250 -0.37 11.00 8.83
CA PRO A 250 -1.16 11.67 7.79
C PRO A 250 -1.88 10.67 6.89
N ALA A 251 -1.38 9.44 6.68
CA ALA A 251 -2.10 8.41 5.94
C ALA A 251 -3.40 8.02 6.66
N ARG A 252 -3.31 7.79 7.97
CA ARG A 252 -4.46 7.47 8.82
C ARG A 252 -5.47 8.63 8.88
N SER A 253 -4.99 9.85 9.06
CA SER A 253 -5.84 11.05 9.06
C SER A 253 -6.55 11.23 7.73
N ALA A 254 -5.85 11.08 6.59
CA ALA A 254 -6.46 11.15 5.27
C ALA A 254 -7.59 10.13 5.13
N PHE A 255 -7.34 8.85 5.46
CA PHE A 255 -8.37 7.82 5.41
C PHE A 255 -9.61 8.17 6.24
N HIS A 256 -9.42 8.64 7.48
CA HIS A 256 -10.53 9.05 8.34
C HIS A 256 -11.34 10.23 7.76
N GLU A 257 -10.71 11.19 7.10
CA GLU A 257 -11.43 12.32 6.48
C GLU A 257 -12.16 11.91 5.19
N MET A 258 -11.70 10.85 4.52
CA MET A 258 -12.32 10.34 3.29
C MET A 258 -13.63 9.60 3.51
N ILE A 259 -13.89 9.13 4.73
CA ILE A 259 -15.07 8.34 5.07
C ILE A 259 -16.03 9.11 5.98
N THR A 260 -17.31 8.81 5.86
CA THR A 260 -18.36 9.40 6.72
C THR A 260 -18.31 8.82 8.15
N GLY A 261 -18.97 9.49 9.10
CA GLY A 261 -19.17 8.96 10.46
C GLY A 261 -19.84 7.59 10.46
N ARG A 262 -20.85 7.39 9.60
CA ARG A 262 -21.54 6.10 9.43
C ARG A 262 -20.58 4.96 9.12
N LEU A 263 -19.64 5.18 8.20
CA LEU A 263 -18.64 4.17 7.85
C LEU A 263 -17.65 3.95 9.01
N LYS A 264 -17.23 5.01 9.71
CA LYS A 264 -16.36 4.88 10.90
C LYS A 264 -17.00 4.00 11.98
N ASP A 265 -18.26 4.27 12.30
CA ASP A 265 -18.99 3.54 13.34
C ASP A 265 -19.17 2.07 12.95
N GLY A 266 -19.51 1.80 11.69
CA GLY A 266 -19.65 0.44 11.17
C GLY A 266 -18.35 -0.37 11.15
N LEU A 267 -17.19 0.28 10.99
CA LEU A 267 -15.88 -0.36 11.07
C LEU A 267 -15.41 -0.63 12.50
N LEU A 268 -15.87 0.16 13.48
CA LEU A 268 -15.53 -0.02 14.90
C LEU A 268 -16.31 -1.14 15.59
N GLN A 269 -17.38 -1.63 14.94
CA GLN A 269 -18.23 -2.71 15.45
C GLN A 269 -17.77 -4.12 14.99
N GLN A 270 -16.66 -4.21 14.24
CA GLN A 270 -16.02 -5.46 13.80
C GLN A 270 -14.82 -5.81 14.69
#